data_AF-A0A6L7TUS8-F1
#
_entry.id   AF-A0A6L7TUS8-F1
#
_cell.length_a   1.000
_cell.length_b   1.000
_cell.length_c   1.000
_cell.angle_alpha   90.00
_cell.angle_beta   90.00
_cell.angle_gamma   90.00
#
_symmetry.space_group_name_H-M   'P 1'
#
loop_
_entity.id
_entity.type
_entity.pdbx_description
1 polymer ?
#
loop_
_entity_poly.entity_id
_entity_poly.type
_entity_poly.pdbx_seq_one_letter_code
_entity_poly.pdbx_strand_id
1 'polypeptide(L)' 'MARKRATERVILRAEAAWDLLRQLNMSQNEFADRCGLTSGYMSQIFSGERSPSAPVRRRIQKVLGVEDFNALFVVVKVDE' A
#
# COMPACT_ATOMS: atom_id res chain seq x y z
N MET A 1 20.47 -17.33 -23.93
CA MET A 1 19.17 -17.56 -23.27
C MET A 1 18.84 -16.34 -22.41
N ALA A 2 17.79 -15.59 -22.73
CA ALA A 2 17.40 -14.41 -21.97
C ALA A 2 16.75 -14.85 -20.65
N ARG A 3 17.32 -14.46 -19.51
CA ARG A 3 16.71 -14.68 -18.18
C ARG A 3 15.43 -13.85 -18.14
N LYS A 4 14.24 -14.48 -18.22
CA LYS A 4 12.96 -13.82 -17.90
C LYS A 4 13.16 -13.10 -16.57
N ARG A 5 13.09 -11.76 -16.56
CA ARG A 5 13.23 -10.98 -15.32
C ARG A 5 11.90 -11.11 -14.60
N ALA A 6 11.87 -11.83 -13.48
CA ALA A 6 10.72 -11.82 -12.59
C ALA A 6 10.37 -10.37 -12.24
N THR A 7 9.11 -9.98 -12.42
CA THR A 7 8.67 -8.61 -12.12
C THR A 7 8.22 -8.56 -10.67
N GLU A 8 8.86 -7.70 -9.87
CA GLU A 8 8.49 -7.53 -8.46
C GLU A 8 7.37 -6.49 -8.33
N ARG A 9 6.39 -6.77 -7.47
CA ARG A 9 5.34 -5.83 -7.08
C ARG A 9 5.44 -5.54 -5.59
N VAL A 10 5.09 -4.31 -5.21
CA VAL A 10 4.97 -3.94 -3.80
C VAL A 10 3.49 -3.93 -3.44
N ILE A 11 3.10 -4.68 -2.43
CA ILE A 11 1.71 -4.81 -1.98
C ILE A 11 1.59 -4.22 -0.58
N LEU A 12 0.47 -3.55 -0.30
CA LEU A 12 0.14 -3.10 1.05
C LEU A 12 -0.29 -4.29 1.91
N ARG A 13 0.23 -4.38 3.13
CA ARG A 13 -0.26 -5.29 4.16
C ARG A 13 -1.59 -4.75 4.67
N ALA A 14 -2.68 -5.14 4.01
CA ALA A 14 -4.01 -4.60 4.26
C ALA A 14 -4.44 -4.75 5.73
N GLU A 15 -4.15 -5.89 6.35
CA GLU A 15 -4.45 -6.14 7.78
C GLU A 15 -3.74 -5.14 8.69
N ALA A 16 -2.43 -5.00 8.55
CA ALA A 16 -1.63 -4.03 9.32
C ALA A 16 -2.11 -2.59 9.10
N ALA A 17 -2.44 -2.23 7.85
CA ALA A 17 -2.98 -0.91 7.55
C ALA A 17 -4.35 -0.69 8.20
N TRP A 18 -5.24 -1.69 8.20
CA TRP A 18 -6.55 -1.59 8.84
C TRP A 18 -6.45 -1.44 10.36
N ASP A 19 -5.53 -2.15 11.01
CA ASP A 19 -5.31 -2.02 12.45
C ASP A 19 -4.87 -0.61 12.83
N LEU A 20 -3.95 -0.02 12.05
CA LEU A 20 -3.53 1.37 12.24
C LEU A 20 -4.69 2.35 12.02
N LEU A 21 -5.51 2.15 10.98
CA LEU A 21 -6.68 3.00 10.76
C LEU A 21 -7.69 2.92 11.91
N ARG A 22 -7.91 1.72 12.48
CA ARG A 22 -8.78 1.54 13.67
C ARG A 22 -8.22 2.28 14.88
N GLN A 23 -6.92 2.17 15.14
CA GLN A 23 -6.25 2.90 16.24
C GLN A 23 -6.37 4.42 16.07
N LEU A 24 -6.35 4.90 14.83
CA LEU A 24 -6.50 6.32 14.48
C LEU A 24 -7.97 6.76 14.37
N ASN A 25 -8.94 5.88 14.59
CA ASN A 25 -10.38 6.11 14.35
C ASN A 25 -10.67 6.68 12.95
N MET A 26 -9.94 6.20 11.94
CA MET A 26 -9.96 6.73 10.58
C MET A 26 -10.64 5.76 9.62
N SER A 27 -11.55 6.25 8.78
CA SER A 27 -12.12 5.44 7.70
C SER A 27 -11.16 5.31 6.51
N GLN A 28 -11.35 4.32 5.63
CA GLN A 28 -10.55 4.21 4.40
C GLN A 28 -10.76 5.40 3.45
N ASN A 29 -11.95 5.98 3.42
CA ASN A 29 -12.23 7.17 2.60
C ASN A 29 -11.46 8.37 3.12
N GLU A 30 -11.51 8.62 4.43
CA GLU A 30 -10.72 9.68 5.06
C GLU A 30 -9.23 9.46 4.86
N PHE A 31 -8.76 8.21 4.97
CA PHE A 31 -7.37 7.86 4.69
C PHE A 31 -6.96 8.14 3.24
N ALA A 32 -7.84 7.84 2.27
CA ALA A 32 -7.64 8.16 0.87
C ALA A 32 -7.50 9.67 0.66
N ASP A 33 -8.40 10.45 1.25
CA ASP A 33 -8.39 11.91 1.18
C ASP A 33 -7.10 12.49 1.78
N ARG A 34 -6.69 12.03 2.97
CA ARG A 34 -5.42 12.43 3.63
C ARG A 34 -4.19 12.05 2.81
N CYS A 35 -4.25 10.95 2.06
CA CYS A 35 -3.21 10.56 1.13
C CYS A 35 -3.27 11.33 -0.20
N GLY A 36 -4.32 12.13 -0.46
CA GLY A 36 -4.55 12.77 -1.75
C GLY A 36 -4.78 11.76 -2.88
N LEU A 37 -5.61 10.75 -2.60
CA LEU A 37 -5.98 9.65 -3.50
C LEU A 37 -7.50 9.51 -3.54
N THR A 38 -8.02 8.88 -4.59
CA THR A 38 -9.45 8.53 -4.64
C THR A 38 -9.74 7.30 -3.78
N SER A 39 -10.96 7.21 -3.26
CA SER A 39 -11.44 6.03 -2.52
C SER A 39 -11.32 4.74 -3.34
N GLY A 40 -11.68 4.78 -4.62
CA GLY A 40 -11.56 3.63 -5.54
C GLY A 40 -10.12 3.15 -5.68
N TYR A 41 -9.16 4.07 -5.88
CA TYR A 41 -7.76 3.69 -5.97
C TYR A 41 -7.21 3.18 -4.63
N MET A 42 -7.62 3.77 -3.51
CA MET A 42 -7.26 3.26 -2.18
C MET A 42 -7.79 1.84 -1.96
N SER A 43 -9.04 1.57 -2.34
CA SER A 43 -9.63 0.22 -2.29
C SER A 43 -8.82 -0.79 -3.10
N GLN A 44 -8.41 -0.43 -4.33
CA GLN A 44 -7.54 -1.27 -5.16
C GLN A 44 -6.15 -1.54 -4.55
N ILE A 45 -5.61 -0.60 -3.77
CA ILE A 45 -4.36 -0.80 -3.03
C ILE A 45 -4.59 -1.79 -1.88
N PHE A 46 -5.66 -1.61 -1.10
CA PHE A 46 -6.01 -2.49 0.02
C PHE A 46 -6.36 -3.91 -0.44
N SER A 47 -6.96 -4.07 -1.62
CA SER A 47 -7.24 -5.40 -2.21
C SER A 47 -6.00 -6.06 -2.80
N GLY A 48 -4.89 -5.34 -2.93
CA GLY A 48 -3.67 -5.82 -3.60
C GLY A 48 -3.76 -5.84 -5.13
N GLU A 49 -4.87 -5.38 -5.72
CA GLU A 49 -5.04 -5.28 -7.18
C GLU A 49 -3.99 -4.33 -7.79
N ARG A 50 -3.68 -3.24 -7.08
CA ARG A 50 -2.71 -2.22 -7.52
C ARG A 50 -1.52 -2.13 -6.59
N SER A 51 -0.33 -2.22 -7.18
CA SER A 51 0.92 -1.87 -6.51
C SER A 51 1.02 -0.34 -6.37
N PRO A 52 1.07 0.23 -5.16
CA PRO A 52 1.30 1.65 -4.99
C PRO A 52 2.70 2.06 -5.47
N SER A 53 2.78 3.19 -6.18
CA SER A 53 4.06 3.78 -6.61
C SER A 53 4.88 4.29 -5.43
N ALA A 54 6.19 4.54 -5.63
CA ALA A 54 7.05 5.02 -4.54
C ALA A 54 6.55 6.32 -3.86
N PRO A 55 6.04 7.33 -4.60
CA PRO A 55 5.41 8.50 -3.98
C PRO A 55 4.15 8.18 -3.18
N VAL A 56 3.32 7.23 -3.64
CA VAL A 56 2.12 6.79 -2.91
C VAL A 56 2.51 6.13 -1.59
N ARG A 57 3.51 5.24 -1.62
CA ARG A 57 4.00 4.57 -0.40
C ARG A 57 4.50 5.55 0.66
N ARG A 58 5.25 6.57 0.24
CA ARG A 58 5.70 7.64 1.16
C ARG A 58 4.54 8.41 1.79
N ARG A 59 3.48 8.69 1.03
CA ARG A 59 2.28 9.36 1.57
C ARG A 59 1.56 8.47 2.57
N ILE A 60 1.38 7.19 2.26
CA ILE A 60 0.80 6.19 3.17
C ILE A 60 1.59 6.13 4.48
N GLN A 61 2.93 5.96 4.41
CA GLN A 61 3.81 5.95 5.58
C GLN A 61 3.66 7.22 6.42
N LYS A 62 3.64 8.39 5.77
CA LYS A 62 3.50 9.68 6.44
C LYS A 62 2.16 9.83 7.17
N VAL A 63 1.06 9.45 6.53
CA VAL A 63 -0.29 9.59 7.12
C VAL A 63 -0.51 8.60 8.25
N LEU A 64 0.03 7.37 8.14
CA LEU A 64 -0.05 6.36 9.19
C LEU A 64 1.00 6.53 10.29
N GLY A 65 1.99 7.39 10.10
CA GLY A 65 3.08 7.60 11.07
C GLY A 65 4.02 6.40 11.20
N VAL A 66 4.20 5.61 10.14
CA VAL A 66 5.02 4.39 10.14
C VAL A 66 6.21 4.54 9.20
N GLU A 67 7.41 4.56 9.76
CA GLU A 67 8.66 4.68 8.99
C GLU A 67 9.15 3.33 8.43
N ASP A 68 8.88 2.23 9.13
CA ASP A 68 9.29 0.90 8.68
C ASP A 68 8.48 0.47 7.44
N PHE A 69 9.18 0.28 6.33
CA PHE A 69 8.60 -0.20 5.09
C PHE A 69 7.96 -1.59 5.25
N ASN A 70 8.62 -2.50 5.97
CA ASN A 70 8.18 -3.90 6.07
C ASN A 70 6.95 -4.06 6.97
N ALA A 71 6.70 -3.11 7.87
CA ALA A 71 5.48 -3.04 8.67
C ALA A 71 4.24 -2.79 7.79
N LEU A 72 4.37 -2.03 6.70
CA LEU A 72 3.25 -1.66 5.83
C LEU A 72 3.23 -2.39 4.49
N PHE A 73 4.37 -2.82 3.97
CA PHE A 73 4.48 -3.34 2.62
C PHE A 73 5.20 -4.69 2.57
N VAL A 74 4.94 -5.41 1.50
CA VAL A 74 5.65 -6.65 1.14
C VAL A 74 6.01 -6.60 -0.34
N VAL A 75 7.20 -7.12 -0.69
CA VAL A 75 7.61 -7.31 -2.07
C VAL A 75 7.26 -8.73 -2.48
N VAL A 76 6.43 -8.86 -3.52
CA VAL A 76 6.02 -10.15 -4.08
C VAL A 76 6.64 -10.31 -5.47
N LYS A 77 7.13 -11.51 -5.76
CA LYS A 77 7.57 -11.88 -7.11
C LYS A 77 6.34 -12.28 -7.90
N VAL A 78 6.19 -11.70 -9.08
CA VAL A 78 5.16 -12.09 -10.04
C VAL A 78 5.85 -12.84 -11.16
N ASP A 79 5.49 -14.11 -11.29
CA ASP A 79 5.89 -14.92 -12.44
C ASP A 79 5.03 -14.50 -13.65
N GLU A 80 5.70 -14.20 -14.77
CA GLU A 80 5.07 -13.91 -16.08
C GLU A 80 4.62 -15.16 -16.81
#